data_AF-A0A1S8T7Q3-F1
#
_entry.id   AF-A0A1S8T7Q3-F1
#
_cell.length_a   1.000
_cell.length_b   1.000
_cell.length_c   1.000
_cell.angle_alpha   90.00
_cell.angle_beta   90.00
_cell.angle_gamma   90.00
#
_symmetry.space_group_name_H-M   'P 1'
#
loop_
_entity.id
_entity.type
_entity.pdbx_description
1 polymer ?
#
loop_
_entity_poly.entity_id
_entity_poly.type
_entity_poly.pdbx_seq_one_letter_code
_entity_poly.pdbx_strand_id
1 'polypeptide(L)'
;MNIENREELLNATNLIGISTDQAFNSVEKLSTLAGKLANHQSILRNLSKEIETSISETKNIIEFIQGISKTTKILSFNAAIESSKAGEAGRGFSVVSSEMRKMAENTGSSAKNIELVLENIKAKIFEISKEIDKTANISEQQEDIAEEISSIINELVSSTEILNKSASKYN
;
A
#
# COMPACT_ATOMS: atom_id res chain seq x y z
N MET A 1 17.66 55.50 21.93
CA MET A 1 16.60 54.49 22.15
C MET A 1 16.13 54.67 23.59
N ASN A 2 14.83 54.83 23.86
CA ASN A 2 14.36 54.88 25.25
C ASN A 2 14.42 53.46 25.85
N ILE A 3 14.56 53.37 27.18
CA ILE A 3 14.73 52.11 27.93
C ILE A 3 13.58 51.13 27.62
N GLU A 4 12.36 51.64 27.50
CA GLU A 4 11.14 50.88 27.17
C GLU A 4 11.25 50.17 25.81
N ASN A 5 11.61 50.89 24.75
CA ASN A 5 11.80 50.29 23.42
C ASN A 5 12.92 49.22 23.41
N ARG A 6 13.93 49.34 24.29
CA ARG A 6 15.03 48.37 24.40
C ARG A 6 14.56 47.08 25.06
N GLU A 7 13.81 47.18 26.15
CA GLU A 7 13.21 46.00 26.79
C GLU A 7 12.24 45.28 25.85
N GLU A 8 11.41 46.03 25.12
CA GLU A 8 10.54 45.45 24.09
C GLU A 8 11.34 44.71 23.00
N LEU A 9 12.45 45.29 22.51
CA LEU A 9 13.30 44.66 21.51
C LEU A 9 13.96 43.38 22.05
N LEU A 10 14.48 43.40 23.28
CA LEU A 10 15.09 42.22 23.91
C LEU A 10 14.06 41.10 24.10
N ASN A 11 12.86 41.43 24.58
CA ASN A 11 11.76 40.49 24.72
C ASN A 11 11.34 39.88 23.37
N ALA A 12 11.22 40.72 22.32
CA ALA A 12 10.92 40.25 20.97
C ALA A 12 12.01 39.32 20.43
N THR A 13 13.29 39.66 20.60
CA THR A 13 14.40 38.79 20.17
C THR A 13 14.43 37.45 20.90
N ASN A 14 14.13 37.44 22.19
CA ASN A 14 14.05 36.21 22.97
C ASN A 14 12.87 35.33 22.52
N LEU A 15 11.71 35.94 22.27
CA LEU A 15 10.53 35.22 21.76
C LEU A 15 10.80 34.61 20.37
N ILE A 16 11.47 35.35 19.48
CA ILE A 16 11.87 34.84 18.17
C ILE A 16 12.84 33.66 18.36
N GLY A 17 13.86 33.79 19.22
CA GLY A 17 14.82 32.73 19.52
C GLY A 17 14.13 31.42 19.94
N ILE A 18 13.23 31.49 20.93
CA ILE A 18 12.42 30.34 21.38
C ILE A 18 11.58 29.76 20.23
N SER A 19 10.99 30.63 19.39
CA SER A 19 10.16 30.19 18.25
C SER A 19 11.00 29.49 17.16
N THR A 20 12.22 29.97 16.89
CA THR A 20 13.17 29.31 15.97
C THR A 20 13.61 27.95 16.50
N ASP A 21 13.90 27.81 17.79
CA ASP A 21 14.25 26.52 18.39
C ASP A 21 13.07 25.54 18.28
N GLN A 22 11.84 26.00 18.52
CA GLN A 22 10.64 25.19 18.33
C GLN A 22 10.43 24.78 16.87
N ALA A 23 10.67 25.69 15.93
CA ALA A 23 10.59 25.40 14.50
C ALA A 23 11.66 24.35 14.10
N PHE A 24 12.89 24.49 14.58
CA PHE A 24 13.99 23.56 14.32
C PHE A 24 13.64 22.13 14.76
N ASN A 25 13.19 21.99 16.00
CA ASN A 25 12.73 20.70 16.54
C ASN A 25 11.55 20.11 15.74
N SER A 26 10.69 20.95 15.18
CA SER A 26 9.55 20.50 14.36
C SER A 26 10.01 19.99 13.00
N VAL A 27 11.00 20.64 12.39
CA VAL A 27 11.60 20.22 11.11
C VAL A 27 12.39 18.92 11.26
N GLU A 28 13.15 18.76 12.34
CA GLU A 28 13.86 17.50 12.62
C GLU A 28 12.89 16.31 12.75
N LYS A 29 11.77 16.52 13.48
CA LYS A 29 10.69 15.51 13.57
C LYS A 29 10.08 15.22 12.21
N LEU A 30 9.90 16.24 11.38
CA LEU A 30 9.32 16.11 10.05
C LEU A 30 10.22 15.28 9.11
N SER A 31 11.52 15.55 9.09
CA SER A 31 12.51 14.74 8.36
C SER A 31 12.52 13.29 8.84
N THR A 32 12.51 13.08 10.16
CA THR A 32 12.42 11.72 10.74
C THR A 32 11.14 10.98 10.32
N LEU A 33 10.00 11.67 10.26
CA LEU A 33 8.74 11.10 9.81
C LEU A 33 8.75 10.78 8.32
N ALA A 34 9.33 11.64 7.48
CA ALA A 34 9.52 11.39 6.05
C ALA A 34 10.36 10.12 5.81
N GLY A 35 11.48 9.96 6.52
CA GLY A 35 12.30 8.75 6.44
C GLY A 35 11.56 7.48 6.87
N LYS A 36 10.75 7.54 7.94
CA LYS A 36 9.89 6.42 8.37
C LYS A 36 8.82 6.10 7.33
N LEU A 37 8.22 7.12 6.71
CA LEU A 37 7.21 6.98 5.67
C LEU A 37 7.81 6.30 4.42
N ALA A 38 9.00 6.72 3.98
CA ALA A 38 9.73 6.08 2.90
C ALA A 38 10.01 4.59 3.16
N ASN A 39 10.43 4.25 4.39
CA ASN A 39 10.61 2.86 4.79
C ASN A 39 9.29 2.06 4.75
N HIS A 40 8.19 2.62 5.27
CA HIS A 40 6.88 1.97 5.21
C HIS A 40 6.39 1.76 3.77
N GLN A 41 6.64 2.72 2.87
CA GLN A 41 6.33 2.57 1.45
C GLN A 41 7.10 1.42 0.82
N SER A 42 8.40 1.29 1.12
CA SER A 42 9.22 0.16 0.65
C SER A 42 8.65 -1.19 1.11
N ILE A 43 8.26 -1.31 2.38
CA ILE A 43 7.61 -2.51 2.92
C ILE A 43 6.30 -2.81 2.17
N LEU A 44 5.45 -1.80 1.94
CA LEU A 44 4.19 -1.96 1.22
C LEU A 44 4.38 -2.37 -0.24
N ARG A 45 5.43 -1.90 -0.92
CA ARG A 45 5.78 -2.35 -2.28
C ARG A 45 6.11 -3.84 -2.30
N ASN A 46 6.91 -4.29 -1.34
CA ASN A 46 7.29 -5.70 -1.23
C ASN A 46 6.07 -6.58 -0.95
N LEU A 47 5.22 -6.19 0.02
CA LEU A 47 3.98 -6.91 0.32
C LEU A 47 3.05 -6.96 -0.90
N SER A 48 2.92 -5.87 -1.65
CA SER A 48 2.11 -5.84 -2.87
C SER A 48 2.61 -6.86 -3.90
N LYS A 49 3.94 -6.93 -4.09
CA LYS A 49 4.58 -7.89 -4.99
C LYS A 49 4.45 -9.35 -4.54
N GLU A 50 4.53 -9.60 -3.23
CA GLU A 50 4.26 -10.94 -2.67
C GLU A 50 2.82 -11.37 -2.94
N ILE A 51 1.85 -10.48 -2.76
CA ILE A 51 0.44 -10.76 -3.06
C ILE A 51 0.25 -11.03 -4.56
N GLU A 52 0.87 -10.27 -5.46
CA GLU A 52 0.83 -10.54 -6.90
C GLU A 52 1.34 -11.94 -7.24
N THR A 53 2.43 -12.36 -6.58
CA THR A 53 3.00 -13.70 -6.74
C THR A 53 2.02 -14.78 -6.27
N SER A 54 1.44 -14.62 -5.08
CA SER A 54 0.43 -15.56 -4.56
C SER A 54 -0.83 -15.64 -5.42
N ILE A 55 -1.26 -14.52 -6.01
CA ILE A 55 -2.37 -14.50 -6.98
C ILE A 55 -2.02 -15.34 -8.20
N SER A 56 -0.81 -15.19 -8.75
CA SER A 56 -0.35 -15.96 -9.90
C SER A 56 -0.25 -17.46 -9.60
N GLU A 57 0.24 -17.84 -8.43
CA GLU A 57 0.30 -19.23 -8.00
C GLU A 57 -1.11 -19.82 -7.83
N THR A 58 -2.03 -19.05 -7.21
CA THR A 58 -3.42 -19.48 -7.04
C THR A 58 -4.11 -19.65 -8.39
N LYS A 59 -3.82 -18.78 -9.37
CA LYS A 59 -4.34 -18.91 -10.73
C LYS A 59 -3.96 -20.25 -11.36
N ASN A 60 -2.70 -20.67 -11.23
CA ASN A 60 -2.25 -21.98 -11.75
C ASN A 60 -3.03 -23.15 -11.10
N ILE A 61 -3.32 -23.06 -9.81
CA ILE A 61 -4.14 -24.06 -9.10
C ILE A 61 -5.57 -24.08 -9.64
N ILE A 62 -6.16 -22.90 -9.88
CA ILE A 62 -7.50 -22.79 -10.45
C ILE A 62 -7.57 -23.36 -11.87
N GLU A 63 -6.59 -23.09 -12.72
CA GLU A 63 -6.49 -23.67 -14.06
C GLU A 63 -6.40 -25.21 -14.01
N PHE A 64 -5.62 -25.75 -13.08
CA PHE A 64 -5.54 -27.18 -12.83
C PHE A 64 -6.90 -27.78 -12.41
N ILE A 65 -7.61 -27.12 -11.48
CA ILE A 65 -8.95 -27.55 -11.04
C ILE A 65 -9.96 -27.50 -12.20
N GLN A 66 -9.92 -26.47 -13.05
CA GLN A 66 -10.74 -26.39 -14.26
C GLN A 66 -10.42 -27.56 -15.22
N GLY A 67 -9.14 -27.92 -15.37
CA GLY A 67 -8.70 -29.09 -16.14
C GLY A 67 -9.25 -30.41 -15.60
N ILE A 68 -9.22 -30.61 -14.28
CA ILE A 68 -9.82 -31.78 -13.61
C ILE A 68 -11.32 -31.80 -13.86
N SER A 69 -12.02 -30.69 -13.61
CA SER A 69 -13.46 -30.58 -13.83
C SER A 69 -13.84 -30.96 -15.27
N LYS A 70 -13.12 -30.45 -16.27
CA LYS A 70 -13.35 -30.79 -17.68
C LYS A 70 -13.13 -32.27 -17.97
N THR A 71 -12.06 -32.85 -17.43
CA THR A 71 -11.75 -34.28 -17.61
C THR A 71 -12.80 -35.17 -16.96
N THR A 72 -13.21 -34.87 -15.72
CA THR A 72 -14.28 -35.58 -15.01
C THR A 72 -15.62 -35.46 -15.73
N LYS A 73 -15.92 -34.31 -16.35
CA LYS A 73 -17.11 -34.14 -17.19
C LYS A 73 -17.10 -35.06 -18.41
N ILE A 74 -15.95 -35.23 -19.07
CA ILE A 74 -15.81 -36.15 -20.21
C ILE A 74 -15.92 -37.62 -19.75
N LEU A 75 -15.26 -37.98 -18.64
CA LEU A 75 -15.32 -39.34 -18.09
C LEU A 75 -16.74 -39.74 -17.69
N SER A 76 -17.45 -38.84 -16.99
CA SER A 76 -18.85 -39.06 -16.61
C SER A 76 -19.78 -39.18 -17.81
N PHE A 77 -19.53 -38.41 -18.88
CA PHE A 77 -20.27 -38.55 -20.13
C PHE A 77 -20.05 -39.91 -20.80
N ASN A 78 -18.81 -40.37 -20.89
CA ASN A 78 -18.49 -41.69 -21.43
C ASN A 78 -19.11 -42.82 -20.59
N ALA A 79 -19.09 -42.69 -19.25
CA ALA A 79 -19.73 -43.63 -18.35
C ALA A 79 -21.27 -43.67 -18.53
N ALA A 80 -21.90 -42.52 -18.79
CA ALA A 80 -23.33 -42.47 -19.07
C ALA A 80 -23.70 -43.19 -20.39
N ILE A 81 -22.86 -43.07 -21.42
CA ILE A 81 -23.02 -43.79 -22.69
C ILE A 81 -22.93 -45.31 -22.46
N GLU A 82 -21.89 -45.77 -21.78
CA GLU A 82 -21.69 -47.22 -21.56
C GLU A 82 -22.79 -47.80 -20.64
N SER A 83 -23.24 -47.02 -19.65
CA SER A 83 -24.40 -47.37 -18.80
C SER A 83 -25.67 -47.53 -19.62
N SER A 84 -25.91 -46.65 -20.60
CA SER A 84 -27.07 -46.75 -21.49
C SER A 84 -26.99 -47.98 -22.38
N LYS A 85 -25.78 -48.32 -22.85
CA LYS A 85 -25.52 -49.49 -23.69
C LYS A 85 -25.70 -50.82 -22.95
N ALA A 86 -25.42 -50.85 -21.65
CA ALA A 86 -25.64 -52.00 -20.77
C ALA A 86 -27.12 -52.23 -20.40
N GLY A 87 -28.05 -51.35 -20.81
CA GLY A 87 -29.48 -51.51 -20.56
C GLY A 87 -29.83 -51.52 -19.07
N GLU A 88 -30.62 -52.50 -18.62
CA GLU A 88 -31.02 -52.58 -17.21
C GLU A 88 -29.84 -52.77 -16.24
N ALA A 89 -28.79 -53.49 -16.66
CA ALA A 89 -27.60 -53.71 -15.83
C ALA A 89 -26.81 -52.41 -15.57
N GLY A 90 -26.98 -51.39 -16.42
CA GLY A 90 -26.31 -50.09 -16.31
C GLY A 90 -27.06 -49.02 -15.52
N ARG A 91 -28.30 -49.28 -15.06
CA ARG A 91 -29.14 -48.26 -14.40
C ARG A 91 -28.46 -47.60 -13.19
N GLY A 92 -27.81 -48.39 -12.32
CA GLY A 92 -27.10 -47.86 -11.16
C GLY A 92 -25.91 -46.98 -11.54
N PHE A 93 -25.11 -47.42 -12.52
CA PHE A 93 -23.99 -46.64 -13.05
C PHE A 93 -24.43 -45.35 -13.74
N SER A 94 -25.60 -45.35 -14.40
CA SER A 94 -26.17 -44.16 -15.00
C SER A 94 -26.43 -43.05 -13.97
N VAL A 95 -26.95 -43.40 -12.79
CA VAL A 95 -27.18 -42.42 -11.71
C VAL A 95 -25.87 -41.82 -11.21
N VAL A 96 -24.88 -42.67 -10.95
CA VAL A 96 -23.55 -42.23 -10.48
C VAL A 96 -22.87 -41.34 -11.53
N SER A 97 -22.97 -41.69 -12.81
CA SER A 97 -22.40 -40.88 -13.91
C SER A 97 -23.06 -39.50 -14.01
N SER A 98 -24.38 -39.41 -13.81
CA SER A 98 -25.10 -38.12 -13.79
C SER A 98 -24.65 -37.24 -12.63
N GLU A 99 -24.48 -37.82 -11.43
CA GLU A 99 -24.03 -37.05 -10.26
C GLU A 99 -22.58 -36.58 -10.42
N MET A 100 -21.70 -37.44 -10.94
CA MET A 100 -20.32 -37.04 -11.27
C MET A 100 -20.28 -35.89 -12.30
N ARG A 101 -21.16 -35.91 -13.31
CA ARG A 101 -21.23 -34.83 -14.30
C ARG A 101 -21.65 -33.51 -13.64
N LYS A 102 -22.65 -33.56 -12.77
CA LYS A 102 -23.14 -32.39 -12.03
C LYS A 102 -22.08 -31.83 -11.08
N MET A 103 -21.37 -32.70 -10.35
CA MET A 103 -20.23 -32.30 -9.51
C MET A 103 -19.13 -31.63 -10.35
N ALA A 104 -18.78 -32.20 -11.50
CA ALA A 104 -17.79 -31.61 -12.39
C ALA A 104 -18.19 -30.21 -12.88
N GLU A 105 -19.44 -30.02 -13.30
CA GLU A 105 -19.98 -28.72 -13.72
C GLU A 105 -19.97 -27.69 -12.58
N ASN A 106 -20.38 -28.09 -11.38
CA ASN A 106 -20.34 -27.24 -10.20
C ASN A 106 -18.91 -26.83 -9.83
N THR A 107 -17.97 -27.77 -9.84
CA THR A 107 -16.54 -27.49 -9.59
C THR A 107 -15.98 -26.51 -10.60
N GLY A 108 -16.30 -26.66 -11.90
CA GLY A 108 -15.86 -25.75 -12.95
C GLY A 108 -16.41 -24.33 -12.77
N SER A 109 -17.69 -24.23 -12.41
CA SER A 109 -18.34 -22.94 -12.11
C SER A 109 -17.69 -22.25 -10.90
N SER A 110 -17.46 -22.99 -9.81
CA SER A 110 -16.80 -22.46 -8.61
C SER A 110 -15.38 -22.01 -8.90
N ALA A 111 -14.60 -22.78 -9.66
CA ALA A 111 -13.24 -22.41 -10.06
C ALA A 111 -13.23 -21.10 -10.86
N LYS A 112 -14.19 -20.91 -11.78
CA LYS A 112 -14.35 -19.67 -12.53
C LYS A 112 -14.74 -18.47 -11.65
N ASN A 113 -15.58 -18.68 -10.64
CA ASN A 113 -15.92 -17.62 -9.68
C ASN A 113 -14.69 -17.20 -8.86
N ILE A 114 -13.85 -18.16 -8.44
CA ILE A 114 -12.60 -17.84 -7.73
C ILE A 114 -11.66 -17.05 -8.65
N GLU A 115 -11.55 -17.40 -9.93
CA GLU A 115 -10.77 -16.65 -10.91
C GLU A 115 -11.20 -15.17 -10.99
N LEU A 116 -12.51 -14.90 -11.03
CA LEU A 116 -13.03 -13.53 -11.02
C LEU A 116 -12.68 -12.77 -9.73
N VAL A 117 -12.71 -13.44 -8.58
CA VAL A 117 -12.29 -12.84 -7.30
C VAL A 117 -10.80 -12.50 -7.33
N LEU A 118 -9.95 -13.38 -7.87
CA LEU A 118 -8.51 -13.13 -7.99
C LEU A 118 -8.20 -11.95 -8.90
N GLU A 119 -8.88 -11.82 -10.04
CA GLU A 119 -8.71 -10.65 -10.93
C GLU A 119 -9.13 -9.34 -10.23
N ASN A 120 -10.19 -9.36 -9.41
CA ASN A 120 -10.57 -8.20 -8.61
C ASN A 120 -9.51 -7.85 -7.55
N ILE A 121 -8.93 -8.84 -6.88
CA ILE A 121 -7.84 -8.62 -5.91
C ILE A 121 -6.62 -8.03 -6.64
N LYS A 122 -6.27 -8.55 -7.81
CA LYS A 122 -5.17 -8.02 -8.62
C LYS A 122 -5.38 -6.55 -9.00
N ALA A 123 -6.59 -6.17 -9.41
CA ALA A 123 -6.93 -4.77 -9.67
C ALA A 123 -6.75 -3.87 -8.43
N LYS A 124 -7.13 -4.37 -7.24
CA LYS A 124 -6.94 -3.64 -5.98
C LYS A 124 -5.47 -3.49 -5.59
N ILE A 125 -4.64 -4.50 -5.85
CA ILE A 125 -3.18 -4.41 -5.62
C ILE A 125 -2.53 -3.40 -6.57
N PHE A 126 -3.01 -3.31 -7.80
CA PHE A 126 -2.58 -2.27 -8.73
C PHE A 126 -2.94 -0.86 -8.25
N GLU A 127 -4.15 -0.66 -7.72
CA GLU A 127 -4.56 0.60 -7.09
C GLU A 127 -3.65 0.95 -5.89
N ILE A 128 -3.38 -0.03 -5.01
CA ILE A 128 -2.48 0.14 -3.86
C ILE A 128 -1.07 0.58 -4.31
N SER A 129 -0.52 -0.07 -5.34
CA SER A 129 0.80 0.27 -5.88
C SER A 129 0.87 1.73 -6.35
N LYS A 130 -0.20 2.22 -7.00
CA LYS A 130 -0.30 3.62 -7.44
C LYS A 130 -0.37 4.60 -6.27
N GLU A 131 -1.09 4.26 -5.20
CA GLU A 131 -1.14 5.11 -3.99
C GLU A 131 0.20 5.14 -3.26
N ILE A 132 0.96 4.03 -3.26
CA ILE A 132 2.33 4.01 -2.74
C ILE A 132 3.24 4.95 -3.53
N ASP A 133 3.16 4.96 -4.87
CA ASP A 133 3.93 5.88 -5.72
C ASP A 133 3.61 7.36 -5.42
N LYS A 134 2.32 7.69 -5.30
CA LYS A 134 1.90 9.06 -4.96
C LYS A 134 2.41 9.49 -3.59
N THR A 135 2.29 8.61 -2.60
CA THR A 135 2.74 8.90 -1.24
C THR A 135 4.26 9.05 -1.20
N ALA A 136 5.00 8.31 -2.04
CA ALA A 136 6.46 8.44 -2.13
C ALA A 136 6.87 9.82 -2.64
N ASN A 137 6.22 10.33 -3.68
CA ASN A 137 6.45 11.68 -4.18
C ASN A 137 6.12 12.75 -3.12
N ILE A 138 5.00 12.60 -2.39
CA ILE A 138 4.65 13.51 -1.28
C ILE A 138 5.74 13.49 -0.19
N SER A 139 6.29 12.32 0.13
CA SER A 139 7.35 12.18 1.12
C SER A 139 8.66 12.87 0.69
N GLU A 140 8.99 12.81 -0.60
CA GLU A 140 10.15 13.49 -1.19
C GLU A 140 9.98 15.02 -1.13
N GLN A 141 8.83 15.52 -1.56
CA GLN A 141 8.49 16.95 -1.44
C GLN A 141 8.52 17.45 0.02
N GLN A 142 8.11 16.60 0.95
CA GLN A 142 8.15 16.92 2.38
C GLN A 142 9.59 17.06 2.89
N GLU A 143 10.53 16.29 2.35
CA GLU A 143 11.97 16.40 2.67
C GLU A 143 12.56 17.69 2.10
N ASP A 144 12.26 18.03 0.84
CA ASP A 144 12.69 19.30 0.21
C ASP A 144 12.22 20.53 1.03
N ILE A 145 10.95 20.54 1.44
CA ILE A 145 10.38 21.61 2.27
C ILE A 145 11.07 21.66 3.64
N ALA A 146 11.43 20.51 4.22
CA ALA A 146 12.15 20.45 5.48
C ALA A 146 13.53 21.13 5.39
N GLU A 147 14.24 20.90 4.29
CA GLU A 147 15.54 21.52 4.01
C GLU A 147 15.42 23.04 3.83
N GLU A 148 14.42 23.49 3.06
CA GLU A 148 14.14 24.92 2.89
C GLU A 148 13.86 25.62 4.22
N ILE A 149 13.00 25.05 5.06
CA ILE A 149 12.68 25.61 6.37
C ILE A 149 13.92 25.62 7.27
N SER A 150 14.76 24.57 7.22
CA SER A 150 16.02 24.53 7.98
C SER A 150 16.95 25.68 7.59
N SER A 151 17.04 26.00 6.30
CA SER A 151 17.81 27.15 5.82
C SER A 151 17.26 28.47 6.37
N ILE A 152 15.94 28.66 6.30
CA ILE A 152 15.27 29.86 6.82
C ILE A 152 15.50 30.02 8.34
N ILE A 153 15.44 28.93 9.10
CA ILE A 153 15.72 28.94 10.54
C ILE A 153 17.14 29.39 10.82
N ASN A 154 18.13 28.90 10.07
CA ASN A 154 19.53 29.33 10.24
C ASN A 154 19.71 30.83 9.99
N GLU A 155 19.03 31.40 8.98
CA GLU A 155 19.03 32.84 8.73
C GLU A 155 18.36 33.65 9.85
N LEU A 156 17.26 33.14 10.42
CA LEU A 156 16.57 33.75 11.55
C LEU A 156 17.41 33.72 12.84
N VAL A 157 18.13 32.63 13.09
CA VAL A 157 19.07 32.54 14.21
C VAL A 157 20.19 33.58 14.04
N SER A 158 20.77 33.71 12.86
CA SER A 158 21.77 34.75 12.59
C SER A 158 21.21 36.17 12.79
N SER A 159 19.98 36.41 12.33
CA SER A 159 19.30 37.71 12.47
C SER A 159 19.01 38.05 13.93
N THR A 160 18.55 37.09 14.74
CA THR A 160 18.29 37.29 16.17
C THR A 160 19.58 37.56 16.95
N GLU A 161 20.69 36.90 16.61
CA GLU A 161 22.01 37.21 17.20
C GLU A 161 22.45 38.65 16.91
N ILE A 162 22.26 39.14 15.68
CA ILE A 162 22.61 40.51 15.29
C ILE A 162 21.76 41.52 16.05
N LEU A 163 20.44 41.27 16.15
CA LEU A 163 19.52 42.14 16.90
C LEU A 163 19.86 42.18 18.38
N ASN A 164 20.17 41.02 18.99
CA ASN A 164 20.55 40.93 20.40
C ASN A 164 21.88 41.66 20.68
N LYS A 165 22.88 41.51 19.80
CA LYS A 165 24.15 42.28 19.85
C LYS A 165 23.90 43.78 19.70
N SER A 166 22.96 44.19 18.85
CA SER A 166 22.64 45.60 18.62
C SER A 166 21.93 46.22 19.83
N ALA A 167 20.99 45.50 20.45
CA ALA A 167 20.28 45.93 21.67
C ALA A 167 21.22 46.09 22.88
N SER A 168 22.28 45.29 22.96
CA SER A 168 23.29 45.33 24.03
C SER A 168 24.44 46.32 23.81
N LYS A 169 24.59 46.87 22.60
CA LYS A 169 25.70 47.80 22.24
C LYS A 169 25.45 49.26 22.63
N TYR A 170 24.21 49.66 22.90
CA TYR A 170 23.84 51.02 23.34
C TYR A 170 23.86 51.17 24.87
N ASN A 171 24.98 50.76 25.50
CA ASN A 171 25.27 50.99 26.92
C ASN A 171 25.77 52.41 27.17
#